data_AF-A0A844DZJ5-F1
#
_entry.id   AF-A0A844DZJ5-F1
#
_cell.length_a   1.000
_cell.length_b   1.000
_cell.length_c   1.000
_cell.angle_alpha   90.00
_cell.angle_beta   90.00
_cell.angle_gamma   90.00
#
_symmetry.space_group_name_H-M   'P 1'
#
loop_
_entity.id
_entity.type
_entity.pdbx_description
1 polymer ?
#
loop_
_entity_poly.entity_id
_entity_poly.type
_entity_poly.pdbx_seq_one_letter_code
_entity_poly.pdbx_strand_id
1 'polypeptide(L)'
;MAKQEITFDTNNIYINGKKHSAKTYKTCSTLLYILAIIALIIGIPTFIAGGFIFVIIALFCIWLGRKYGSLYRDFLSHRDHDARQYAQNIPHVDHVNYDEHISYMQYNDSLRSAVDKYYTGMENIQAMWSVMYNLKITTGEKAEQFENACYENIEDLKTMIAAQKAANFPSDIPPQVPAFVRLAMLYEKQQRYEEAINICVTAIKCGATHDGNKGKMYGRLARLIKKSGITPSSEIESLLIEKK
;
A
#
# COMPACT_ATOMS: atom_id res chain seq x y z
N MET A 1 -33.88 -14.51 -20.96
CA MET A 1 -32.96 -14.10 -19.87
C MET A 1 -31.91 -13.19 -20.47
N ALA A 2 -31.73 -11.97 -19.95
CA ALA A 2 -30.67 -11.09 -20.40
C ALA A 2 -29.31 -11.77 -20.19
N LYS A 3 -28.47 -11.83 -21.24
CA LYS A 3 -27.12 -12.39 -21.16
C LYS A 3 -26.31 -11.49 -20.22
N GLN A 4 -25.82 -12.04 -19.12
CA GLN A 4 -24.95 -11.29 -18.22
C GLN A 4 -23.64 -11.02 -18.95
N GLU A 5 -23.25 -9.75 -19.03
CA GLU A 5 -21.95 -9.35 -19.56
C GLU A 5 -20.92 -9.42 -18.42
N ILE A 6 -19.87 -10.22 -18.62
CA ILE A 6 -18.84 -10.45 -17.63
C ILE A 6 -17.49 -10.09 -18.25
N THR A 7 -16.77 -9.18 -17.62
CA THR A 7 -15.41 -8.78 -18.02
C THR A 7 -14.48 -8.78 -16.82
N PHE A 8 -13.17 -8.85 -17.06
CA PHE A 8 -12.16 -9.00 -16.01
C PHE A 8 -11.06 -7.93 -16.17
N ASP A 9 -10.50 -7.45 -15.05
CA ASP A 9 -9.24 -6.67 -15.02
C ASP A 9 -8.22 -7.33 -14.08
N THR A 10 -7.09 -6.67 -13.81
CA THR A 10 -6.00 -7.23 -12.98
C THR A 10 -6.44 -7.69 -11.58
N ASN A 11 -7.47 -7.10 -10.98
CA ASN A 11 -7.89 -7.38 -9.60
C ASN A 11 -9.41 -7.54 -9.41
N ASN A 12 -10.22 -7.28 -10.44
CA ASN A 12 -11.67 -7.12 -10.34
C ASN A 12 -12.41 -7.93 -11.41
N ILE A 13 -13.66 -8.25 -11.07
CA ILE A 13 -14.65 -8.88 -11.92
C ILE A 13 -15.77 -7.86 -12.14
N TYR A 14 -16.12 -7.60 -13.39
CA TYR A 14 -17.24 -6.73 -13.74
C TYR A 14 -18.43 -7.57 -14.18
N ILE A 15 -19.60 -7.30 -13.59
CA ILE A 15 -20.85 -7.96 -13.97
C ILE A 15 -21.83 -6.87 -14.37
N ASN A 16 -22.26 -6.86 -15.63
CA ASN A 16 -23.09 -5.79 -16.21
C ASN A 16 -22.50 -4.39 -15.92
N GLY A 17 -21.17 -4.25 -16.08
CA GLY A 17 -20.43 -3.01 -15.84
C GLY A 17 -20.19 -2.66 -14.36
N LYS A 18 -20.71 -3.41 -13.40
CA LYS A 18 -20.48 -3.16 -11.97
C LYS A 18 -19.21 -3.84 -11.49
N LYS A 19 -18.33 -3.07 -10.86
CA LYS A 19 -17.04 -3.53 -10.31
C LYS A 19 -17.23 -4.35 -9.04
N HIS A 20 -16.60 -5.51 -9.00
CA HIS A 20 -16.51 -6.34 -7.80
C HIS A 20 -15.09 -6.89 -7.60
N SER A 21 -14.66 -7.02 -6.34
CA SER A 21 -13.33 -7.56 -6.00
C SER A 21 -13.27 -9.07 -6.22
N ALA A 22 -12.27 -9.56 -6.95
CA ALA A 22 -12.06 -10.99 -7.17
C ALA A 22 -11.80 -11.75 -5.86
N LYS A 23 -11.12 -11.10 -4.90
CA LYS A 23 -10.87 -11.68 -3.56
C LYS A 23 -12.17 -11.93 -2.81
N THR A 24 -13.16 -11.04 -2.95
CA THR A 24 -14.49 -11.20 -2.33
C THR A 24 -15.19 -12.44 -2.86
N TYR A 25 -15.12 -12.73 -4.16
CA TYR A 25 -15.75 -13.93 -4.75
C TYR A 25 -15.12 -15.23 -4.25
N LYS A 26 -13.79 -15.26 -4.09
CA LYS A 26 -13.09 -16.38 -3.46
C LYS A 26 -13.59 -16.60 -2.03
N THR A 27 -13.58 -15.55 -1.21
CA THR A 27 -13.98 -15.62 0.20
C THR A 27 -15.44 -16.02 0.34
N CYS A 28 -16.35 -15.41 -0.42
CA CYS A 28 -17.78 -15.75 -0.40
C CYS A 28 -18.03 -17.20 -0.83
N SER A 29 -17.35 -17.69 -1.88
CA SER A 29 -17.47 -19.09 -2.29
C SER A 29 -17.04 -20.04 -1.17
N THR A 30 -15.93 -19.76 -0.48
CA THR A 30 -15.45 -20.59 0.63
C THR A 30 -16.41 -20.56 1.81
N LEU A 31 -16.92 -19.37 2.19
CA LEU A 31 -17.89 -19.23 3.28
C LEU A 31 -19.18 -20.01 3.02
N LEU A 32 -19.68 -20.00 1.78
CA LEU A 32 -20.86 -20.77 1.40
C LEU A 32 -20.65 -22.28 1.55
N TYR A 33 -19.47 -22.81 1.22
CA TYR A 33 -19.16 -24.22 1.46
C TYR A 33 -19.08 -24.54 2.95
N ILE A 34 -18.48 -23.68 3.77
CA ILE A 34 -18.42 -23.86 5.23
C ILE A 34 -19.84 -23.88 5.82
N LEU A 35 -20.70 -22.94 5.42
CA LEU A 35 -22.09 -22.89 5.86
C LEU A 35 -22.87 -24.13 5.43
N ALA A 36 -22.64 -24.64 4.22
CA ALA A 36 -23.24 -25.89 3.78
C ALA A 36 -22.82 -27.09 4.63
N ILE A 37 -21.53 -27.19 5.00
CA ILE A 37 -21.03 -28.26 5.86
C ILE A 37 -21.69 -28.20 7.24
N ILE A 38 -21.75 -27.02 7.85
CA ILE A 38 -22.42 -26.82 9.16
C ILE A 38 -23.90 -27.21 9.06
N ALA A 39 -24.60 -26.78 8.02
CA ALA A 39 -26.00 -27.10 7.80
C ALA A 39 -26.22 -28.63 7.61
N LEU A 40 -25.31 -29.35 6.95
CA LEU A 40 -25.39 -30.81 6.84
C LEU A 40 -25.14 -31.52 8.18
N ILE A 41 -24.17 -31.05 8.97
CA ILE A 41 -23.86 -31.62 10.30
C ILE A 41 -25.09 -31.52 11.21
N ILE A 42 -25.86 -30.43 11.13
CA ILE A 42 -27.08 -30.24 11.92
C ILE A 42 -28.27 -30.97 11.29
N GLY A 43 -28.42 -30.90 9.97
CA GLY A 43 -29.60 -31.38 9.26
C GLY A 43 -29.71 -32.91 9.17
N ILE A 44 -28.59 -33.62 9.06
CA ILE A 44 -28.59 -35.09 8.94
C ILE A 44 -29.09 -35.77 10.22
N PRO A 45 -28.58 -35.44 11.43
CA PRO A 45 -29.07 -36.06 12.67
C PRO A 45 -30.51 -35.68 13.03
N THR A 46 -30.96 -34.48 12.62
CA THR A 46 -32.29 -33.95 12.97
C THR A 46 -33.33 -34.17 11.87
N PHE A 47 -33.00 -34.97 10.85
CA PHE A 47 -33.79 -35.08 9.62
C PHE A 47 -35.28 -35.38 9.86
N ILE A 48 -35.56 -36.34 10.74
CA ILE A 48 -36.93 -36.79 11.09
C ILE A 48 -37.70 -35.71 11.86
N ALA A 49 -37.01 -34.86 12.61
CA ALA A 49 -37.59 -33.77 13.40
C ALA A 49 -37.68 -32.43 12.64
N GLY A 50 -37.58 -32.46 11.31
CA GLY A 50 -37.63 -31.25 10.46
C GLY A 50 -36.27 -30.75 9.96
N GLY A 51 -35.18 -31.48 10.25
CA GLY A 51 -33.81 -31.16 9.80
C GLY A 51 -33.63 -31.17 8.27
N PHE A 52 -34.61 -31.69 7.51
CA PHE A 52 -34.60 -31.66 6.05
C PHE A 52 -34.46 -30.24 5.46
N ILE A 53 -34.93 -29.21 6.17
CA ILE A 53 -34.79 -27.80 5.76
C ILE A 53 -33.30 -27.41 5.71
N PHE A 54 -32.50 -27.83 6.69
CA PHE A 54 -31.05 -27.56 6.70
C PHE A 54 -30.32 -28.28 5.57
N VAL A 55 -30.80 -29.47 5.17
CA VAL A 55 -30.26 -30.18 4.01
C VAL A 55 -30.56 -29.40 2.72
N ILE A 56 -31.77 -28.87 2.55
CA ILE A 56 -32.13 -28.04 1.39
C ILE A 56 -31.27 -26.76 1.35
N ILE A 57 -31.09 -26.08 2.49
CA ILE A 57 -30.23 -24.90 2.61
C ILE A 57 -28.78 -25.26 2.24
N ALA A 58 -28.27 -26.40 2.69
CA ALA A 58 -26.93 -26.85 2.34
C ALA A 58 -26.76 -27.05 0.83
N LEU A 59 -27.71 -27.70 0.17
CA LEU A 59 -27.70 -27.91 -1.28
C LEU A 59 -27.72 -26.57 -2.04
N PHE A 60 -28.53 -25.62 -1.58
CA PHE A 60 -28.57 -24.27 -2.15
C PHE A 60 -27.24 -23.52 -1.97
N CYS A 61 -26.65 -23.58 -0.78
CA CYS A 61 -25.33 -23.01 -0.50
C CYS A 61 -24.23 -23.62 -1.36
N ILE A 62 -24.25 -24.95 -1.58
CA ILE A 62 -23.32 -25.64 -2.49
C ILE A 62 -23.51 -25.15 -3.92
N TRP A 63 -24.76 -25.05 -4.40
CA TRP A 63 -25.04 -24.58 -5.76
C TRP A 63 -24.54 -23.14 -5.98
N LEU A 64 -24.83 -22.22 -5.06
CA LEU A 64 -24.30 -20.86 -5.11
C LEU A 64 -22.78 -20.84 -5.01
N GLY A 65 -22.19 -21.60 -4.09
CA GLY A 65 -20.75 -21.71 -3.91
C GLY A 65 -20.05 -22.18 -5.20
N ARG A 66 -20.62 -23.17 -5.90
CA ARG A 66 -20.11 -23.63 -7.20
C ARG A 66 -20.14 -22.52 -8.25
N LYS A 67 -21.23 -21.74 -8.31
CA LYS A 67 -21.37 -20.62 -9.24
C LYS A 67 -20.33 -19.53 -8.98
N TYR A 68 -20.19 -19.07 -7.74
CA TYR A 68 -19.19 -18.07 -7.37
C TYR A 68 -17.76 -18.57 -7.56
N GLY A 69 -17.49 -19.83 -7.20
CA GLY A 69 -16.20 -20.46 -7.42
C GLY A 69 -15.85 -20.61 -8.91
N SER A 70 -16.84 -20.86 -9.78
CA SER A 70 -16.63 -20.88 -11.23
C SER A 70 -16.18 -19.52 -11.74
N LEU A 71 -16.86 -18.45 -11.35
CA LEU A 71 -16.50 -17.11 -11.77
C LEU A 71 -15.09 -16.71 -11.33
N TYR A 72 -14.69 -17.13 -10.13
CA TYR A 72 -13.33 -16.92 -9.64
C TYR A 72 -12.28 -17.74 -10.41
N ARG A 73 -12.60 -18.98 -10.81
CA ARG A 73 -11.71 -19.78 -11.68
C ARG A 73 -11.59 -19.18 -13.07
N ASP A 74 -12.68 -18.68 -13.64
CA ASP A 74 -12.68 -18.03 -14.94
C ASP A 74 -11.80 -16.76 -14.90
N PHE A 75 -11.90 -15.96 -13.83
CA PHE A 75 -11.00 -14.84 -13.57
C PHE A 75 -9.52 -15.27 -13.51
N LEU A 76 -9.21 -16.34 -12.77
CA LEU A 76 -7.83 -16.85 -12.69
C LEU A 76 -7.29 -17.31 -14.05
N SER A 77 -8.14 -17.95 -14.86
CA SER A 77 -7.76 -18.40 -16.20
C SER A 77 -7.49 -17.23 -17.15
N HIS A 78 -8.28 -16.15 -17.07
CA HIS A 78 -8.03 -14.93 -17.83
C HIS A 78 -6.72 -14.26 -17.41
N ARG A 79 -6.48 -14.13 -16.11
CA ARG A 79 -5.23 -13.57 -15.58
C ARG A 79 -4.00 -14.37 -16.01
N ASP A 80 -4.10 -15.70 -16.05
CA ASP A 80 -3.02 -16.58 -16.51
C ASP A 80 -2.82 -16.50 -18.03
N HIS A 81 -3.91 -16.41 -18.80
CA HIS A 81 -3.84 -16.15 -20.24
C HIS A 81 -3.17 -14.81 -20.55
N ASP A 82 -3.55 -13.73 -19.87
CA ASP A 82 -2.95 -12.40 -20.04
C ASP A 82 -1.45 -12.43 -19.68
N ALA A 83 -1.08 -13.13 -18.61
CA ALA A 83 0.33 -13.31 -18.22
C ALA A 83 1.13 -14.08 -19.28
N ARG A 84 0.56 -15.14 -19.87
CA ARG A 84 1.18 -15.92 -20.95
C ARG A 84 1.27 -15.13 -22.25
N GLN A 85 0.23 -14.40 -22.61
CA GLN A 85 0.22 -13.54 -23.80
C GLN A 85 1.24 -12.41 -23.66
N TYR A 86 1.39 -11.83 -22.47
CA TYR A 86 2.47 -10.89 -22.18
C TYR A 86 3.83 -11.55 -22.36
N ALA A 87 4.04 -12.75 -21.81
CA ALA A 87 5.29 -13.50 -21.94
C ALA A 87 5.64 -13.88 -23.40
N GLN A 88 4.64 -14.16 -24.23
CA GLN A 88 4.80 -14.50 -25.65
C GLN A 88 5.04 -13.28 -26.54
N ASN A 89 4.54 -12.11 -26.15
CA ASN A 89 4.75 -10.85 -26.87
C ASN A 89 5.98 -10.08 -26.37
N ILE A 90 6.79 -10.67 -25.47
CA ILE A 90 8.15 -10.20 -25.23
C ILE A 90 8.88 -10.35 -26.57
N PRO A 91 9.43 -9.28 -27.16
CA PRO A 91 10.15 -9.38 -28.42
C PRO A 91 11.19 -10.49 -28.30
N HIS A 92 11.18 -11.43 -29.25
CA HIS A 92 12.20 -12.46 -29.33
C HIS A 92 13.52 -11.73 -29.60
N VAL A 93 14.31 -11.53 -28.55
CA VAL A 93 15.63 -10.91 -28.68
C VAL A 93 16.52 -11.98 -29.30
N ASP A 94 16.60 -11.94 -30.63
CA ASP A 94 17.61 -12.69 -31.37
C ASP A 94 18.97 -12.20 -30.88
N HIS A 95 19.65 -13.09 -30.15
CA HIS A 95 20.93 -12.88 -29.47
C HIS A 95 20.86 -11.91 -28.29
N VAL A 96 20.25 -12.33 -27.18
CA VAL A 96 20.56 -11.69 -25.90
C VAL A 96 22.01 -12.03 -25.56
N ASN A 97 22.88 -11.02 -25.57
CA ASN A 97 24.18 -11.13 -24.94
C ASN A 97 23.96 -11.53 -23.47
N TYR A 98 24.48 -12.68 -23.05
CA TYR A 98 24.21 -13.25 -21.73
C TYR A 98 24.57 -12.28 -20.59
N ASP A 99 25.58 -11.43 -20.79
CA ASP A 99 25.98 -10.37 -19.86
C ASP A 99 24.94 -9.25 -19.74
N GLU A 100 24.23 -8.93 -20.82
CA GLU A 100 23.19 -7.89 -20.85
C GLU A 100 21.89 -8.38 -20.18
N HIS A 101 21.55 -9.67 -20.32
CA HIS A 101 20.43 -10.29 -19.60
C HIS A 101 20.67 -10.36 -18.08
N ILE A 102 21.88 -10.75 -17.66
CA ILE A 102 22.26 -10.76 -16.24
C ILE A 102 22.26 -9.33 -15.70
N SER A 103 22.78 -8.37 -16.46
CA SER A 103 22.71 -6.95 -16.10
C SER A 103 21.26 -6.50 -15.88
N TYR A 104 20.34 -6.81 -16.80
CA TYR A 104 18.92 -6.45 -16.67
C TYR A 104 18.22 -7.14 -15.48
N MET A 105 18.47 -8.42 -15.22
CA MET A 105 17.89 -9.13 -14.07
C MET A 105 18.43 -8.61 -12.73
N GLN A 106 19.75 -8.45 -12.61
CA GLN A 106 20.40 -7.94 -11.40
C GLN A 106 20.04 -6.47 -11.14
N TYR A 107 19.84 -5.71 -12.21
CA TYR A 107 19.35 -4.33 -12.20
C TYR A 107 17.91 -4.25 -11.64
N ASN A 108 17.02 -5.13 -12.11
CA ASN A 108 15.64 -5.20 -11.66
C ASN A 108 15.53 -5.69 -10.19
N ASP A 109 16.42 -6.60 -9.77
CA ASP A 109 16.50 -7.05 -8.37
C ASP A 109 16.95 -5.93 -7.43
N SER A 110 17.93 -5.11 -7.84
CA SER A 110 18.43 -3.99 -7.04
C SER A 110 17.37 -2.90 -6.87
N LEU A 111 16.66 -2.55 -7.95
CA LEU A 111 15.53 -1.63 -7.89
C LEU A 111 14.41 -2.17 -7.00
N ARG A 112 14.02 -3.43 -7.20
CA ARG A 112 12.99 -4.08 -6.40
C ARG A 112 13.36 -4.09 -4.92
N SER A 113 14.60 -4.42 -4.59
CA SER A 113 15.10 -4.39 -3.23
C SER A 113 15.02 -3.00 -2.60
N ALA A 114 15.42 -1.95 -3.34
CA ALA A 114 15.34 -0.56 -2.85
C ALA A 114 13.89 -0.11 -2.62
N VAL A 115 12.98 -0.45 -3.53
CA VAL A 115 11.54 -0.16 -3.41
C VAL A 115 10.94 -0.89 -2.21
N ASP A 116 11.15 -2.20 -2.10
CA ASP A 116 10.60 -3.03 -1.02
C ASP A 116 11.12 -2.56 0.34
N LYS A 117 12.40 -2.19 0.43
CA LYS A 117 13.02 -1.67 1.65
C LYS A 117 12.37 -0.35 2.11
N TYR A 118 12.22 0.62 1.20
CA TYR A 118 11.58 1.90 1.51
C TYR A 118 10.13 1.72 2.00
N TYR A 119 9.30 0.97 1.27
CA TYR A 119 7.89 0.83 1.62
C TYR A 119 7.67 -0.01 2.90
N THR A 120 8.47 -1.06 3.11
CA THR A 120 8.44 -1.84 4.36
C THR A 120 8.85 -0.98 5.56
N GLY A 121 9.92 -0.18 5.43
CA GLY A 121 10.35 0.75 6.47
C GLY A 121 9.28 1.80 6.80
N MET A 122 8.60 2.31 5.77
CA MET A 122 7.50 3.26 5.92
C MET A 122 6.32 2.66 6.70
N GLU A 123 5.91 1.42 6.39
CA GLU A 123 4.84 0.71 7.12
C GLU A 123 5.22 0.51 8.60
N ASN A 124 6.47 0.11 8.87
CA ASN A 124 6.98 -0.05 10.23
C ASN A 124 6.96 1.27 11.01
N ILE A 125 7.40 2.38 10.43
CA ILE A 125 7.34 3.72 11.04
C ILE A 125 5.90 4.09 11.38
N GLN A 126 4.94 3.84 10.49
CA GLN A 126 3.53 4.15 10.76
C GLN A 126 2.99 3.33 11.93
N ALA A 127 3.34 2.05 12.01
CA ALA A 127 2.97 1.17 13.12
C ALA A 127 3.59 1.63 14.45
N MET A 128 4.91 1.88 14.47
CA MET A 128 5.63 2.38 15.66
C MET A 128 5.04 3.71 16.15
N TRP A 129 4.81 4.65 15.23
CA TRP A 129 4.23 5.95 15.58
C TRP A 129 2.86 5.81 16.21
N SER A 130 2.00 4.94 15.66
CA SER A 130 0.66 4.70 16.21
C SER A 130 0.72 4.28 17.67
N VAL A 131 1.62 3.33 18.01
CA VAL A 131 1.83 2.86 19.38
C VAL A 131 2.38 3.98 20.26
N MET A 132 3.48 4.63 19.84
CA MET A 132 4.13 5.69 20.62
C MET A 132 3.20 6.86 20.90
N TYR A 133 2.43 7.29 19.90
CA TYR A 133 1.49 8.39 20.02
C TYR A 133 0.41 8.11 21.07
N ASN A 134 -0.17 6.90 21.02
CA ASN A 134 -1.21 6.48 21.96
C ASN A 134 -0.67 6.30 23.39
N LEU A 135 0.56 5.81 23.53
CA LEU A 135 1.23 5.65 24.82
C LEU A 135 1.93 6.94 25.30
N LYS A 136 1.86 8.03 24.52
CA LYS A 136 2.53 9.31 24.79
C LYS A 136 4.04 9.17 24.99
N ILE A 137 4.66 8.18 24.36
CA ILE A 137 6.11 7.96 24.37
C ILE A 137 6.72 9.00 23.44
N THR A 138 7.39 9.97 24.02
CA THR A 138 7.98 11.11 23.29
C THR A 138 9.46 11.27 23.53
N THR A 139 10.04 10.60 24.53
CA THR A 139 11.45 10.64 24.89
C THR A 139 11.95 9.24 25.27
N GLY A 140 13.27 9.10 25.46
CA GLY A 140 13.93 7.86 25.83
C GLY A 140 14.20 6.92 24.66
N GLU A 141 14.70 5.73 24.96
CA GLU A 141 15.22 4.75 23.99
C GLU A 141 14.24 4.45 22.84
N LYS A 142 12.94 4.36 23.13
CA LYS A 142 11.91 4.11 22.10
C LYS A 142 11.71 5.30 21.15
N ALA A 143 11.86 6.53 21.64
CA ALA A 143 11.83 7.71 20.78
C ALA A 143 13.08 7.78 19.90
N GLU A 144 14.25 7.42 20.44
CA GLU A 144 15.50 7.36 19.68
C GLU A 144 15.47 6.27 18.60
N GLN A 145 14.97 5.07 18.92
CA GLN A 145 14.76 4.00 17.94
C GLN A 145 13.84 4.44 16.80
N PHE A 146 12.76 5.16 17.13
CA PHE A 146 11.84 5.70 16.15
C PHE A 146 12.46 6.81 15.28
N GLU A 147 13.23 7.70 15.89
CA GLU A 147 13.99 8.75 15.21
C GLU A 147 14.96 8.14 14.20
N ASN A 148 15.74 7.14 14.61
CA ASN A 148 16.67 6.40 13.75
C ASN A 148 15.95 5.71 12.59
N ALA A 149 14.84 4.99 12.86
CA ALA A 149 14.06 4.34 11.81
C ALA A 149 13.54 5.34 10.77
N CYS A 150 13.13 6.54 11.19
CA CYS A 150 12.70 7.57 10.26
C CYS A 150 13.84 8.10 9.39
N TYR A 151 15.03 8.34 9.97
CA TYR A 151 16.20 8.76 9.20
C TYR A 151 16.64 7.67 8.21
N GLU A 152 16.69 6.41 8.64
CA GLU A 152 16.98 5.28 7.75
C GLU A 152 16.00 5.21 6.57
N ASN A 153 14.70 5.40 6.83
CA ASN A 153 13.71 5.38 5.76
C ASN A 153 13.83 6.58 4.79
N ILE A 154 14.29 7.74 5.26
CA ILE A 154 14.60 8.89 4.40
C ILE A 154 15.82 8.59 3.52
N GLU A 155 16.83 7.89 4.02
CA GLU A 155 17.96 7.43 3.20
C GLU A 155 17.55 6.33 2.20
N ASP A 156 16.66 5.42 2.61
CA ASP A 156 16.08 4.41 1.72
C ASP A 156 15.24 5.05 0.61
N LEU A 157 14.53 6.15 0.88
CA LEU A 157 13.84 6.93 -0.15
C LEU A 157 14.83 7.46 -1.19
N LYS A 158 15.95 8.05 -0.77
CA LYS A 158 16.99 8.54 -1.68
C LYS A 158 17.56 7.41 -2.53
N THR A 159 17.81 6.26 -1.91
CA THR A 159 18.31 5.05 -2.57
C THR A 159 17.31 4.54 -3.62
N MET A 160 16.03 4.49 -3.27
CA MET A 160 14.95 4.09 -4.18
C MET A 160 14.86 5.03 -5.39
N ILE A 161 14.91 6.35 -5.18
CA ILE A 161 14.84 7.35 -6.27
C ILE A 161 16.07 7.22 -7.18
N ALA A 162 17.26 7.06 -6.59
CA ALA A 162 18.49 6.86 -7.36
C ALA A 162 18.42 5.59 -8.21
N ALA A 163 17.89 4.49 -7.64
CA ALA A 163 17.64 3.25 -8.36
C ALA A 163 16.62 3.46 -9.49
N GLN A 164 15.47 4.10 -9.23
CA GLN A 164 14.46 4.41 -10.25
C GLN A 164 15.03 5.25 -11.40
N LYS A 165 15.84 6.27 -11.07
CA LYS A 165 16.49 7.12 -12.06
C LYS A 165 17.48 6.34 -12.91
N ALA A 166 18.29 5.48 -12.30
CA ALA A 166 19.20 4.60 -13.04
C ALA A 166 18.46 3.64 -13.98
N ALA A 167 17.17 3.41 -13.75
CA ALA A 167 16.33 2.45 -14.47
C ALA A 167 15.60 3.06 -15.64
N ASN A 168 15.63 4.38 -15.76
CA ASN A 168 14.69 5.15 -16.56
C ASN A 168 13.21 4.93 -16.15
N PHE A 169 12.94 4.63 -14.86
CA PHE A 169 11.58 4.71 -14.31
C PHE A 169 11.28 6.14 -13.84
N PRO A 170 9.99 6.53 -13.75
CA PRO A 170 9.60 7.74 -13.06
C PRO A 170 10.21 7.77 -11.65
N SER A 171 10.98 8.82 -11.36
CA SER A 171 11.73 8.98 -10.13
C SER A 171 11.19 10.12 -9.27
N ASP A 172 9.89 10.37 -9.38
CA ASP A 172 9.21 11.43 -8.62
C ASP A 172 9.13 11.06 -7.14
N ILE A 173 9.35 12.04 -6.28
CA ILE A 173 9.25 11.84 -4.84
C ILE A 173 7.77 11.63 -4.48
N PRO A 174 7.44 10.57 -3.71
CA PRO A 174 6.08 10.39 -3.23
C PRO A 174 5.61 11.65 -2.51
N PRO A 175 4.44 12.22 -2.88
CA PRO A 175 4.00 13.50 -2.31
C PRO A 175 3.83 13.44 -0.79
N GLN A 176 3.54 12.25 -0.25
CA GLN A 176 3.44 11.97 1.16
C GLN A 176 4.55 11.01 1.59
N VAL A 177 5.47 11.50 2.42
CA VAL A 177 6.53 10.70 3.05
C VAL A 177 6.33 10.76 4.57
N PRO A 178 5.75 9.71 5.19
CA PRO A 178 5.41 9.71 6.61
C PRO A 178 6.59 10.00 7.55
N ALA A 179 7.81 9.56 7.23
CA ALA A 179 9.00 9.76 8.05
C ALA A 179 9.22 11.25 8.40
N PHE A 180 9.17 12.15 7.41
CA PHE A 180 9.30 13.60 7.65
C PHE A 180 8.19 14.13 8.56
N VAL A 181 6.94 13.73 8.30
CA VAL A 181 5.79 14.19 9.10
C VAL A 181 5.92 13.74 10.55
N ARG A 182 6.31 12.48 10.78
CA ARG A 182 6.41 11.93 12.14
C ARG A 182 7.62 12.46 12.90
N LEU A 183 8.77 12.63 12.26
CA LEU A 183 9.92 13.30 12.88
C LEU A 183 9.57 14.73 13.33
N ALA A 184 8.96 15.52 12.45
CA ALA A 184 8.52 16.87 12.82
C ALA A 184 7.55 16.86 14.01
N MET A 185 6.64 15.87 14.08
CA MET A 185 5.72 15.71 15.22
C MET A 185 6.43 15.26 16.50
N LEU A 186 7.41 14.36 16.40
CA LEU A 186 8.20 13.89 17.54
C LEU A 186 8.98 15.07 18.15
N TYR A 187 9.74 15.78 17.32
CA TYR A 187 10.51 16.94 17.74
C TYR A 187 9.62 18.06 18.29
N GLU A 188 8.45 18.31 17.69
CA GLU A 188 7.47 19.26 18.23
C GLU A 188 7.01 18.86 19.65
N LYS A 189 6.79 17.56 19.91
CA LYS A 189 6.41 17.06 21.24
C LYS A 189 7.55 17.12 22.24
N GLN A 190 8.79 16.97 21.77
CA GLN A 190 10.03 17.12 22.56
C GLN A 190 10.43 18.60 22.77
N GLN A 191 9.68 19.56 22.21
CA GLN A 191 10.03 20.99 22.19
C GLN A 191 11.34 21.32 21.46
N ARG A 192 11.85 20.39 20.64
CA ARG A 192 13.01 20.51 19.75
C ARG A 192 12.60 21.23 18.46
N TYR A 193 12.22 22.51 18.58
CA TYR A 193 11.57 23.23 17.48
C TYR A 193 12.47 23.49 16.27
N GLU A 194 13.76 23.75 16.47
CA GLU A 194 14.72 23.95 15.37
C GLU A 194 14.79 22.70 14.49
N GLU A 195 14.86 21.53 15.10
CA GLU A 195 14.93 20.26 14.39
C GLU A 195 13.62 19.94 13.69
N ALA A 196 12.47 20.21 14.34
CA ALA A 196 11.16 20.09 13.70
C ALA A 196 11.04 20.99 12.45
N ILE A 197 11.56 22.21 12.51
CA ILE A 197 11.60 23.16 11.39
C ILE A 197 12.49 22.63 10.28
N ASN A 198 13.72 22.19 10.60
CA ASN A 198 14.68 21.67 9.62
C ASN A 198 14.13 20.46 8.86
N ILE A 199 13.40 19.56 9.54
CA ILE A 199 12.71 18.44 8.90
C ILE A 199 11.64 18.93 7.91
N CYS A 200 10.83 19.92 8.28
CA CYS A 200 9.81 20.47 7.39
C CYS A 200 10.43 21.15 6.16
N VAL A 201 11.51 21.92 6.35
CA VAL A 201 12.27 22.56 5.26
C VAL A 201 12.83 21.50 4.31
N THR A 202 13.44 20.46 4.85
CA THR A 202 13.99 19.34 4.07
C THR A 202 12.91 18.67 3.23
N ALA A 203 11.76 18.36 3.82
CA ALA A 203 10.63 17.75 3.14
C ALA A 203 10.08 18.62 2.00
N ILE A 204 10.00 19.94 2.20
CA ILE A 204 9.56 20.88 1.16
C ILE A 204 10.58 20.92 0.01
N LYS A 205 11.87 21.03 0.31
CA LYS A 205 12.95 21.07 -0.70
C LYS A 205 12.99 19.81 -1.56
N CYS A 206 12.64 18.65 -0.99
CA CYS A 206 12.56 17.40 -1.74
C CYS A 206 11.14 17.11 -2.28
N GLY A 207 10.18 18.03 -2.21
CA GLY A 207 8.85 17.83 -2.81
C GLY A 207 7.89 16.92 -2.03
N ALA A 208 8.30 16.39 -0.86
CA ALA A 208 7.45 15.64 0.08
C ALA A 208 6.51 16.59 0.86
N THR A 209 5.67 17.31 0.13
CA THR A 209 4.89 18.43 0.66
C THR A 209 3.60 18.01 1.37
N HIS A 210 3.03 16.83 1.11
CA HIS A 210 1.74 16.43 1.70
C HIS A 210 1.94 15.84 3.09
N ASP A 211 1.43 16.54 4.11
CA ASP A 211 1.50 16.12 5.52
C ASP A 211 0.16 15.55 6.06
N GLY A 212 -0.83 15.38 5.19
CA GLY A 212 -2.20 14.97 5.55
C GLY A 212 -3.14 16.11 5.93
N ASN A 213 -2.68 17.37 5.99
CA ASN A 213 -3.51 18.54 6.28
C ASN A 213 -3.68 19.45 5.07
N LYS A 214 -4.74 20.29 5.08
CA LYS A 214 -5.00 21.32 4.04
C LYS A 214 -3.81 22.26 3.84
N GLY A 215 -3.12 22.60 4.93
CA GLY A 215 -1.95 23.47 4.93
C GLY A 215 -0.67 22.82 4.40
N LYS A 216 -0.65 21.49 4.22
CA LYS A 216 0.54 20.73 3.82
C LYS A 216 1.73 20.97 4.76
N MET A 217 2.92 20.56 4.35
CA MET A 217 4.16 20.78 5.11
C MET A 217 4.45 22.28 5.35
N TYR A 218 4.06 23.15 4.41
CA TYR A 218 4.17 24.62 4.56
C TYR A 218 3.39 25.15 5.77
N GLY A 219 2.15 24.70 5.96
CA GLY A 219 1.33 25.10 7.11
C GLY A 219 1.89 24.59 8.43
N ARG A 220 2.52 23.40 8.44
CA ARG A 220 3.24 22.89 9.60
C ARG A 220 4.47 23.74 9.92
N LEU A 221 5.28 24.06 8.92
CA LEU A 221 6.45 24.93 9.05
C LEU A 221 6.06 26.29 9.64
N ALA A 222 5.06 26.96 9.06
CA ALA A 222 4.57 28.26 9.54
C ALA A 222 4.06 28.18 10.99
N ARG A 223 3.35 27.10 11.36
CA ARG A 223 2.89 26.88 12.74
C ARG A 223 4.07 26.70 13.71
N LEU A 224 5.08 25.92 13.33
CA LEU A 224 6.25 25.68 14.17
C LEU A 224 7.04 26.96 14.43
N ILE A 225 7.28 27.77 13.39
CA ILE A 225 7.95 29.07 13.51
C ILE A 225 7.20 29.99 14.47
N LYS A 226 5.87 30.11 14.30
CA LYS A 226 5.03 30.90 15.20
C LYS A 226 5.10 30.41 16.65
N LYS A 227 5.11 29.09 16.85
CA LYS A 227 5.09 28.46 18.18
C LYS A 227 6.44 28.55 18.89
N SER A 228 7.54 28.50 18.15
CA SER A 228 8.90 28.56 18.71
C SER A 228 9.40 29.98 18.96
N GLY A 229 8.82 30.99 18.28
CA GLY A 229 9.32 32.36 18.32
C GLY A 229 10.64 32.57 17.55
N ILE A 230 11.09 31.55 16.81
CA ILE A 230 12.29 31.62 15.97
C ILE A 230 12.02 32.59 14.82
N THR A 231 12.97 33.49 14.56
CA THR A 231 12.92 34.34 13.37
C THR A 231 13.33 33.52 12.15
N PRO A 232 12.47 33.37 11.13
CA PRO A 232 12.81 32.58 9.94
C PRO A 232 13.92 33.25 9.14
N SER A 233 14.78 32.43 8.51
CA SER A 233 15.74 32.94 7.52
C SER A 233 15.03 33.34 6.23
N SER A 234 15.69 34.16 5.40
CA SER A 234 15.18 34.55 4.08
C SER A 234 14.84 33.36 3.18
N GLU A 235 15.59 32.25 3.31
CA GLU A 235 15.29 30.99 2.62
C GLU A 235 13.95 30.40 3.07
N ILE A 236 13.72 30.31 4.38
CA ILE A 236 12.46 29.80 4.95
C ILE A 236 11.28 30.68 4.55
N GLU A 237 11.47 32.00 4.55
CA GLU A 237 10.45 32.95 4.08
C GLU A 237 10.09 32.71 2.61
N SER A 238 11.10 32.53 1.75
CA SER A 238 10.90 32.23 0.32
C SER A 238 10.08 30.95 0.13
N LEU A 239 10.38 29.89 0.89
CA LEU A 239 9.63 28.63 0.86
C LEU A 239 8.16 28.78 1.28
N LEU A 240 7.81 29.78 2.11
CA LEU A 240 6.45 30.01 2.59
C LEU A 240 5.63 30.96 1.71
N ILE A 241 6.30 31.88 1.02
CA ILE A 241 5.67 32.91 0.17
C ILE A 241 5.41 32.38 -1.24
N GLU A 242 6.25 31.48 -1.76
CA GLU A 242 6.06 30.82 -3.05
C GLU A 242 4.93 29.78 -3.01
N LYS A 243 3.67 30.22 -2.95
CA LYS A 243 2.54 29.36 -3.33
C LYS A 243 2.26 29.49 -4.83
N LYS A 244 2.68 28.49 -5.60
CA LYS A 244 2.04 28.10 -6.87
C LYS A 244 0.91 27.11 -6.59
#